data_AF-A0A5J4LJK2-F1
#
_entry.id   AF-A0A5J4LJK2-F1
#
_cell.length_a   1.000
_cell.length_b   1.000
_cell.length_c   1.000
_cell.angle_alpha   90.00
_cell.angle_beta   90.00
_cell.angle_gamma   90.00
#
_symmetry.space_group_name_H-M   'P 1'
#
loop_
_entity.id
_entity.type
_entity.pdbx_description
1 polymer ?
#
loop_
_entity_poly.entity_id
_entity_poly.type
_entity_poly.pdbx_seq_one_letter_code
_entity_poly.pdbx_strand_id
1 'polypeptide(L)'
;MRDLVAGMRYLGKGQRWVAQHGRWWGFGLIPALIALVLYAAVLTVLALWSGDIAAWATPFADGWGTPWQGLLRGVFVALLIAGGLTLSVLTFTAVTLLIGDPFYESLSEKVEESEGHCPPSPDRPLWQEIWIALRDSVHVLLRAAGFGILLFVLGFVPFVGQTVIPAIGFCVSGFFLAVELTSVAMQRRDVPVRERLRLLRGRKGLAVGFGTPVVLLFLIPFVAVVLMPGAVAGATLLVRDLMADEEEPPAPERGEGAAARGPAAGAPYGQPGAPGGFGPAPAGFPANQGQPQAPQGYPYPQSGPGSSAARPPAGW
;
A
#
# COMPACT_ATOMS: atom_id res chain seq x y z
N MET A 1 3.79 14.92 -16.90
CA MET A 1 2.38 14.47 -17.10
C MET A 1 2.25 12.94 -17.21
N ARG A 2 3.15 12.24 -17.93
CA ARG A 2 3.12 10.77 -18.03
C ARG A 2 3.05 10.06 -16.67
N ASP A 3 3.82 10.52 -15.69
CA ASP A 3 3.84 9.93 -14.34
C ASP A 3 2.52 10.12 -13.57
N LEU A 4 1.83 11.25 -13.75
CA LEU A 4 0.54 11.49 -13.11
C LEU A 4 -0.52 10.52 -13.64
N VAL A 5 -0.55 10.34 -14.96
CA VAL A 5 -1.46 9.39 -15.62
C VAL A 5 -1.11 7.95 -15.26
N ALA A 6 0.19 7.62 -15.17
CA ALA A 6 0.65 6.32 -14.71
C ALA A 6 0.21 6.05 -13.26
N GLY A 7 0.30 7.04 -12.37
CA GLY A 7 -0.17 6.96 -10.99
C GLY A 7 -1.67 6.64 -10.91
N MET A 8 -2.48 7.38 -11.67
CA MET A 8 -3.93 7.18 -11.75
C MET A 8 -4.29 5.79 -12.29
N ARG A 9 -3.49 5.23 -13.21
CA ARG A 9 -3.69 3.86 -13.71
C ARG A 9 -3.57 2.81 -12.61
N TYR A 10 -2.76 3.00 -11.58
CA TYR A 10 -2.67 2.03 -10.47
C TYR A 10 -3.95 1.95 -9.66
N LEU A 11 -4.66 3.07 -9.47
CA LEU A 11 -5.99 3.04 -8.86
C LEU A 11 -6.95 2.19 -9.70
N GLY A 12 -6.98 2.41 -11.03
CA GLY A 12 -7.80 1.61 -11.93
C GLY A 12 -7.42 0.13 -11.96
N LYS A 13 -6.12 -0.20 -11.97
CA LYS A 13 -5.61 -1.58 -11.88
C LYS A 13 -6.04 -2.23 -10.57
N GLY A 14 -5.89 -1.55 -9.44
CA GLY A 14 -6.27 -2.05 -8.12
C GLY A 14 -7.77 -2.32 -8.00
N GLN A 15 -8.61 -1.37 -8.44
CA GLN A 15 -10.06 -1.60 -8.50
C GLN A 15 -10.43 -2.77 -9.40
N ARG A 16 -9.81 -2.88 -10.58
CA ARG A 16 -10.04 -3.99 -11.50
C ARG A 16 -9.61 -5.33 -10.89
N TRP A 17 -8.46 -5.38 -10.23
CA TRP A 17 -7.96 -6.59 -9.58
C TRP A 17 -8.95 -7.08 -8.52
N VAL A 18 -9.43 -6.17 -7.66
CA VAL A 18 -10.39 -6.50 -6.60
C VAL A 18 -11.75 -6.93 -7.18
N ALA A 19 -12.22 -6.28 -8.24
CA ALA A 19 -13.45 -6.67 -8.93
C ALA A 19 -13.35 -8.07 -9.58
N GLN A 20 -12.17 -8.44 -10.10
CA GLN A 20 -11.91 -9.79 -10.62
C GLN A 20 -11.78 -10.83 -9.49
N HIS A 21 -11.39 -10.39 -8.29
CA HIS A 21 -11.21 -11.23 -7.11
C HIS A 21 -12.26 -10.90 -6.03
N GLY A 22 -13.54 -11.08 -6.34
CA GLY A 22 -14.66 -10.66 -5.47
C GLY A 22 -14.60 -11.15 -4.02
N ARG A 23 -13.96 -12.29 -3.73
CA ARG A 23 -13.70 -12.75 -2.36
C ARG A 23 -12.81 -11.78 -1.58
N TRP A 24 -11.78 -11.23 -2.22
CA TRP A 24 -10.84 -10.28 -1.63
C TRP A 24 -11.41 -8.87 -1.55
N TRP A 25 -12.34 -8.53 -2.45
CA TRP A 25 -13.18 -7.35 -2.26
C TRP A 25 -13.95 -7.44 -0.95
N GLY A 26 -14.75 -8.49 -0.78
CA GLY A 26 -15.51 -8.72 0.46
C GLY A 26 -14.61 -8.75 1.69
N PHE A 27 -13.46 -9.43 1.62
CA PHE A 27 -12.47 -9.49 2.70
C PHE A 27 -11.98 -8.11 3.14
N GLY A 28 -11.69 -7.20 2.21
CA GLY A 28 -11.29 -5.84 2.53
C GLY A 28 -12.41 -4.96 3.12
N LEU A 29 -13.68 -5.35 2.99
CA LEU A 29 -14.82 -4.68 3.65
C LEU A 29 -15.10 -5.20 5.06
N ILE A 30 -14.56 -6.37 5.43
CA ILE A 30 -14.79 -6.99 6.74
C ILE A 30 -14.47 -6.05 7.92
N PRO A 31 -13.34 -5.31 7.93
CA PRO A 31 -13.03 -4.42 9.06
C PRO A 31 -14.12 -3.38 9.33
N ALA A 32 -14.61 -2.73 8.28
CA ALA A 32 -15.68 -1.74 8.38
C ALA A 32 -16.98 -2.37 8.86
N LEU A 33 -17.29 -3.59 8.40
CA LEU A 33 -18.47 -4.33 8.86
C LEU A 33 -18.35 -4.74 10.33
N ILE A 34 -17.19 -5.24 10.77
CA ILE A 34 -16.93 -5.59 12.18
C ILE A 34 -17.10 -4.36 13.06
N ALA A 35 -16.46 -3.25 12.71
CA ALA A 35 -16.58 -2.00 13.46
C ALA A 35 -18.05 -1.54 13.53
N LEU A 36 -18.76 -1.53 12.39
CA LEU A 36 -20.17 -1.16 12.34
C LEU A 36 -21.03 -2.03 13.27
N VAL A 37 -20.88 -3.36 13.21
CA VAL A 37 -21.64 -4.30 14.05
C VAL A 37 -21.30 -4.12 15.52
N LEU A 38 -20.02 -3.93 15.85
CA LEU A 38 -19.56 -3.72 17.22
C LEU A 38 -20.18 -2.45 17.82
N TYR A 39 -20.12 -1.32 17.12
CA TYR A 39 -20.71 -0.07 17.61
C TYR A 39 -22.24 -0.11 17.63
N ALA A 40 -22.86 -0.74 16.64
CA ALA A 40 -24.31 -0.95 16.64
C ALA A 40 -24.75 -1.78 17.85
N ALA A 41 -24.03 -2.86 18.18
CA ALA A 41 -24.31 -3.68 19.36
C ALA A 41 -24.14 -2.89 20.66
N VAL A 42 -23.03 -2.16 20.83
CA VAL A 42 -22.78 -1.34 22.03
C VAL A 42 -23.87 -0.28 22.21
N LEU A 43 -24.22 0.46 21.15
CA LEU A 43 -25.25 1.48 21.20
C LEU A 43 -26.65 0.90 21.44
N THR A 44 -26.94 -0.29 20.90
CA THR A 44 -28.21 -0.99 21.15
C THR A 44 -28.31 -1.42 22.61
N VAL A 45 -27.27 -2.02 23.17
CA VAL A 45 -27.22 -2.38 24.60
C VAL A 45 -27.39 -1.13 25.46
N LEU A 46 -26.68 -0.05 25.15
CA LEU A 46 -26.82 1.23 25.85
C LEU A 46 -28.25 1.76 25.77
N ALA A 47 -28.89 1.72 24.59
CA ALA A 47 -30.28 2.16 24.42
C ALA A 47 -31.26 1.35 25.26
N LEU A 48 -31.14 0.02 25.22
CA LEU A 48 -32.03 -0.89 25.95
C LEU A 48 -31.88 -0.75 27.47
N TRP A 49 -30.66 -0.56 27.98
CA TRP A 49 -30.35 -0.51 29.41
C TRP A 49 -30.29 0.93 29.97
N SER A 50 -30.45 1.95 29.13
CA SER A 50 -30.31 3.36 29.53
C SER A 50 -31.25 3.75 30.67
N GLY A 51 -32.48 3.23 30.68
CA GLY A 51 -33.45 3.48 31.74
C GLY A 51 -33.02 2.91 33.09
N ASP A 52 -32.50 1.68 33.10
CA ASP A 52 -32.00 1.03 34.31
C ASP A 52 -30.73 1.71 34.83
N ILE A 53 -29.82 2.11 33.93
CA ILE A 53 -28.63 2.89 34.27
C ILE A 53 -29.04 4.24 34.87
N ALA A 54 -30.06 4.90 34.29
CA ALA A 54 -30.57 6.16 34.81
C ALA A 54 -31.20 6.00 36.20
N ALA A 55 -31.96 4.92 36.44
CA ALA A 55 -32.54 4.62 37.74
C ALA A 55 -31.45 4.34 38.78
N TRP A 56 -30.47 3.48 38.44
CA TRP A 56 -29.34 3.15 39.30
C TRP A 56 -28.47 4.37 39.64
N ALA A 57 -28.27 5.29 38.69
CA ALA A 57 -27.50 6.51 38.90
C ALA A 57 -28.27 7.61 39.65
N THR A 58 -29.60 7.53 39.73
CA THR A 58 -30.47 8.55 40.35
C THR A 58 -31.33 8.03 41.51
N PRO A 59 -30.77 7.30 42.51
CA PRO A 59 -31.55 6.75 43.62
C PRO A 59 -32.15 7.87 44.50
N PHE A 60 -31.47 9.02 44.57
CA PHE A 60 -31.97 10.21 45.28
C PHE A 60 -33.26 10.79 44.67
N ALA A 61 -33.58 10.45 43.42
CA ALA A 61 -34.79 10.90 42.73
C ALA A 61 -35.97 9.92 42.86
N ASP A 62 -35.80 8.79 43.54
CA ASP A 62 -36.85 7.76 43.69
C ASP A 62 -38.11 8.27 44.41
N GLY A 63 -37.94 9.19 45.36
CA GLY A 63 -39.05 9.80 46.10
C GLY A 63 -39.71 11.00 45.40
N TRP A 64 -39.25 11.38 44.20
CA TRP A 64 -39.77 12.57 43.53
C TRP A 64 -41.14 12.29 42.89
N GLY A 65 -42.06 13.25 42.98
CA GLY A 65 -43.35 13.16 42.30
C GLY A 65 -43.25 13.23 40.78
N THR A 66 -44.26 12.72 40.09
CA THR A 66 -44.44 12.96 38.65
C THR A 66 -44.83 14.43 38.43
N PRO A 67 -44.27 15.14 37.42
CA PRO A 67 -43.43 14.64 36.31
C PRO A 67 -41.91 14.81 36.50
N TRP A 68 -41.44 15.38 37.62
CA TRP A 68 -40.02 15.77 37.80
C TRP A 68 -39.05 14.58 37.77
N GLN A 69 -39.42 13.44 38.34
CA GLN A 69 -38.61 12.22 38.26
C GLN A 69 -38.41 11.76 36.79
N GLY A 70 -39.49 11.73 36.02
CA GLY A 70 -39.48 11.28 34.63
C GLY A 70 -38.67 12.22 33.73
N LEU A 71 -38.78 13.54 33.96
CA LEU A 71 -37.99 14.53 33.24
C LEU A 71 -36.50 14.41 33.53
N LEU A 72 -36.11 14.28 34.80
CA LEU A 72 -34.70 14.10 35.16
C LEU A 72 -34.12 12.85 34.48
N ARG A 73 -34.79 11.70 34.62
CA ARG A 73 -34.33 10.44 34.04
C ARG A 73 -34.34 10.47 32.51
N GLY A 74 -35.35 11.08 31.90
CA GLY A 74 -35.41 11.26 30.45
C GLY A 74 -34.26 12.10 29.91
N VAL A 75 -33.94 13.22 30.57
CA VAL A 75 -32.77 14.05 30.21
C VAL A 75 -31.48 13.27 30.41
N PHE A 76 -31.34 12.53 31.51
CA PHE A 76 -30.15 11.71 31.76
C PHE A 76 -29.95 10.64 30.68
N VAL A 77 -31.02 9.91 30.30
CA VAL A 77 -30.99 8.94 29.19
C VAL A 77 -30.60 9.63 27.89
N ALA A 78 -31.18 10.78 27.56
CA ALA A 78 -30.84 11.51 26.35
C ALA A 78 -29.35 11.90 26.32
N LEU A 79 -28.80 12.38 27.46
CA LEU A 79 -27.39 12.70 27.59
C LEU A 79 -26.49 11.46 27.50
N LEU A 80 -26.89 10.34 28.09
CA LEU A 80 -26.16 9.07 27.98
C LEU A 80 -26.08 8.60 26.53
N ILE A 81 -27.20 8.63 25.80
CA ILE A 81 -27.24 8.21 24.40
C ILE A 81 -26.44 9.18 23.53
N ALA A 82 -26.60 10.48 23.71
CA ALA A 82 -25.84 11.49 22.98
C ALA A 82 -24.32 11.38 23.27
N GLY A 83 -23.95 11.16 24.52
CA GLY A 83 -22.56 10.95 24.95
C GLY A 83 -21.99 9.67 24.36
N GLY A 84 -22.73 8.56 24.44
CA GLY A 84 -22.35 7.28 23.86
C GLY A 84 -22.21 7.35 22.34
N LEU A 85 -23.10 8.05 21.65
CA LEU A 85 -23.02 8.28 20.20
C LEU A 85 -21.81 9.14 19.86
N THR A 86 -21.57 10.23 20.59
CA THR A 86 -20.41 11.11 20.38
C THR A 86 -19.11 10.35 20.59
N LEU A 87 -18.99 9.60 21.68
CA LEU A 87 -17.82 8.76 21.96
C LEU A 87 -17.64 7.69 20.88
N SER A 88 -18.73 7.11 20.39
CA SER A 88 -18.70 6.16 19.28
C SER A 88 -18.12 6.79 18.02
N VAL A 89 -18.62 7.96 17.60
CA VAL A 89 -18.09 8.68 16.44
C VAL A 89 -16.60 9.00 16.60
N LEU A 90 -16.18 9.48 17.78
CA LEU A 90 -14.79 9.84 18.05
C LEU A 90 -13.84 8.63 18.01
N THR A 91 -14.30 7.47 18.50
CA THR A 91 -13.46 6.26 18.59
C THR A 91 -13.58 5.36 17.36
N PHE A 92 -14.65 5.48 16.58
CA PHE A 92 -14.97 4.62 15.45
C PHE A 92 -13.83 4.53 14.45
N THR A 93 -13.26 5.66 14.04
CA THR A 93 -12.17 5.68 13.06
C THR A 93 -10.93 4.96 13.59
N ALA A 94 -10.53 5.22 14.84
CA ALA A 94 -9.35 4.58 15.44
C ALA A 94 -9.53 3.06 15.56
N VAL A 95 -10.70 2.61 16.03
CA VAL A 95 -11.02 1.18 16.15
C VAL A 95 -11.12 0.51 14.78
N THR A 96 -11.74 1.17 13.79
CA THR A 96 -11.86 0.62 12.43
C THR A 96 -10.50 0.44 11.76
N LEU A 97 -9.59 1.41 11.93
CA LEU A 97 -8.22 1.31 11.43
C LEU A 97 -7.45 0.18 12.10
N LEU A 98 -7.53 0.08 13.44
CA LEU A 98 -6.88 -0.97 14.20
C LEU A 98 -7.35 -2.38 13.80
N ILE A 99 -8.65 -2.54 13.53
CA ILE A 99 -9.20 -3.79 13.01
C ILE A 99 -8.76 -4.02 11.56
N GLY A 100 -8.60 -2.95 10.78
CA GLY A 100 -8.32 -2.98 9.35
C GLY A 100 -6.92 -3.47 8.98
N ASP A 101 -5.91 -3.08 9.76
CA ASP A 101 -4.50 -3.39 9.50
C ASP A 101 -4.23 -4.84 9.05
N PRO A 102 -4.63 -5.89 9.81
CA PRO A 102 -4.37 -7.27 9.40
C PRO A 102 -5.09 -7.67 8.09
N PHE A 103 -6.29 -7.15 7.84
CA PHE A 103 -7.02 -7.45 6.61
C PHE A 103 -6.40 -6.78 5.39
N TYR A 104 -5.91 -5.54 5.55
CA TYR A 104 -5.23 -4.82 4.48
C TYR A 104 -3.85 -5.43 4.18
N GLU A 105 -3.14 -5.92 5.19
CA GLU A 105 -1.89 -6.66 5.00
C GLU A 105 -2.11 -7.96 4.20
N SER A 106 -3.05 -8.82 4.63
CA SER A 106 -3.36 -10.06 3.89
C SER A 106 -3.89 -9.80 2.48
N LEU A 107 -4.65 -8.72 2.28
CA LEU A 107 -5.09 -8.29 0.95
C LEU A 107 -3.90 -7.92 0.07
N SER A 108 -2.98 -7.10 0.59
CA SER A 108 -1.75 -6.71 -0.11
C SER A 108 -0.88 -7.92 -0.45
N GLU A 109 -0.75 -8.88 0.47
CA GLU A 109 -0.06 -10.15 0.24
C GLU A 109 -0.63 -10.88 -0.98
N LYS A 110 -1.95 -11.04 -1.04
CA LYS A 110 -2.55 -11.76 -2.15
C LYS A 110 -2.36 -11.05 -3.49
N VAL A 111 -2.36 -9.71 -3.47
CA VAL A 111 -2.07 -8.91 -4.66
C VAL A 111 -0.64 -9.19 -5.14
N GLU A 112 0.37 -9.17 -4.26
CA GLU A 112 1.75 -9.51 -4.62
C GLU A 112 1.88 -10.95 -5.13
N GLU A 113 1.25 -11.92 -4.47
CA GLU A 113 1.26 -13.33 -4.90
C GLU A 113 0.67 -13.51 -6.30
N SER A 114 -0.40 -12.77 -6.63
CA SER A 114 -1.04 -12.86 -7.95
C SER A 114 -0.15 -12.35 -9.08
N GLU A 115 0.84 -11.51 -8.76
CA GLU A 115 1.81 -10.96 -9.71
C GLU A 115 3.15 -11.72 -9.70
N GLY A 116 3.27 -12.80 -8.90
CA GLY A 116 4.29 -13.85 -9.07
C GLY A 116 5.12 -14.17 -7.82
N HIS A 117 5.66 -13.17 -7.12
CA HIS A 117 6.45 -13.41 -5.91
C HIS A 117 6.10 -12.41 -4.83
N CYS A 118 5.78 -12.94 -3.65
CA CYS A 118 5.56 -12.18 -2.44
C CYS A 118 6.77 -12.33 -1.52
N PRO A 119 7.43 -11.23 -1.11
CA PRO A 119 8.51 -11.27 -0.13
C PRO A 119 8.03 -11.85 1.22
N PRO A 120 8.88 -12.60 1.94
CA PRO A 120 8.53 -13.11 3.27
C PRO A 120 8.38 -11.94 4.27
N SER A 121 7.40 -12.05 5.17
CA SER A 121 7.24 -11.11 6.28
C SER A 121 8.45 -11.15 7.23
N PRO A 122 8.86 -10.02 7.83
CA PRO A 122 9.92 -10.00 8.84
C PRO A 122 9.50 -10.78 10.09
N ASP A 123 10.36 -11.70 10.57
CA ASP A 123 10.15 -12.37 11.87
C ASP A 123 10.52 -11.39 13.01
N ARG A 124 9.55 -10.64 13.53
CA ARG A 124 9.75 -9.73 14.67
C ARG A 124 8.69 -9.93 15.75
N PRO A 125 9.03 -9.65 17.02
CA PRO A 125 8.04 -9.66 18.09
C PRO A 125 7.06 -8.49 17.93
N LEU A 126 5.76 -8.76 18.10
CA LEU A 126 4.66 -7.80 17.90
C LEU A 126 4.86 -6.45 18.60
N TRP A 127 5.48 -6.43 19.79
CA TRP A 127 5.76 -5.18 20.51
C TRP A 127 6.73 -4.26 19.75
N GLN A 128 7.76 -4.82 19.10
CA GLN A 128 8.70 -4.04 18.29
C GLN A 128 8.03 -3.50 17.03
N GLU A 129 7.15 -4.29 16.40
CA GLU A 129 6.38 -3.86 15.23
C GLU A 129 5.43 -2.71 15.58
N ILE A 130 4.70 -2.81 16.68
CA ILE A 130 3.82 -1.74 17.19
C ILE A 130 4.63 -0.46 17.44
N TRP A 131 5.80 -0.57 18.07
CA TRP A 131 6.64 0.59 18.35
C TRP A 131 7.19 1.25 17.07
N ILE A 132 7.62 0.45 16.10
CA ILE A 132 8.11 0.93 14.80
C ILE A 132 6.96 1.60 14.04
N ALA A 133 5.80 0.94 13.94
CA ALA A 133 4.61 1.48 13.30
C ALA A 133 4.20 2.81 13.93
N LEU A 134 4.11 2.88 15.25
CA LEU A 134 3.77 4.11 15.97
C LEU A 134 4.78 5.24 15.67
N ARG A 135 6.07 4.95 15.74
CA ARG A 135 7.13 5.93 15.42
C ARG A 135 7.01 6.43 13.98
N ASP A 136 6.77 5.52 13.04
CA ASP A 136 6.65 5.80 11.62
C ASP A 136 5.42 6.66 11.33
N SER A 137 4.26 6.30 11.88
CA SER A 137 3.02 7.07 11.80
C SER A 137 3.20 8.47 12.38
N VAL A 138 3.86 8.62 13.54
CA VAL A 138 4.16 9.95 14.13
C VAL A 138 5.07 10.77 13.21
N HIS A 139 6.08 10.16 12.58
CA HIS A 139 6.96 10.86 11.64
C HIS A 139 6.26 11.34 10.37
N VAL A 140 5.29 10.57 9.87
CA VAL A 140 4.45 10.98 8.73
C VAL A 140 3.48 12.06 9.16
N LEU A 141 2.80 11.87 10.30
CA LEU A 141 1.82 12.80 10.85
C LEU A 141 2.42 14.18 11.12
N LEU A 142 3.61 14.26 11.75
CA LEU A 142 4.27 15.55 12.00
C LEU A 142 4.60 16.31 10.70
N ARG A 143 5.00 15.58 9.65
CA ARG A 143 5.27 16.21 8.34
C ARG A 143 3.98 16.66 7.67
N ALA A 144 2.94 15.82 7.68
CA ALA A 144 1.63 16.16 7.14
C ALA A 144 1.04 17.37 7.88
N ALA A 145 1.14 17.42 9.21
CA ALA A 145 0.73 18.55 10.04
C ALA A 145 1.52 19.82 9.71
N GLY A 146 2.84 19.72 9.52
CA GLY A 146 3.68 20.85 9.11
C GLY A 146 3.23 21.44 7.76
N PHE A 147 2.94 20.59 6.76
CA PHE A 147 2.37 21.03 5.50
C PHE A 147 0.95 21.59 5.67
N GLY A 148 0.13 20.99 6.52
CA GLY A 148 -1.22 21.46 6.84
C GLY A 148 -1.20 22.87 7.42
N ILE A 149 -0.33 23.14 8.40
CA ILE A 149 -0.15 24.48 8.98
C ILE A 149 0.33 25.47 7.91
N LEU A 150 1.33 25.09 7.11
CA LEU A 150 1.83 25.94 6.03
C LEU A 150 0.72 26.31 5.05
N LEU A 151 -0.03 25.33 4.55
CA LEU A 151 -1.12 25.54 3.61
C LEU A 151 -2.28 26.32 4.25
N PHE A 152 -2.57 26.10 5.53
CA PHE A 152 -3.54 26.88 6.28
C PHE A 152 -3.16 28.37 6.32
N VAL A 153 -1.90 28.69 6.65
CA VAL A 153 -1.39 30.07 6.63
C VAL A 153 -1.44 30.67 5.22
N LEU A 154 -1.04 29.91 4.20
CA LEU A 154 -1.12 30.35 2.80
C LEU A 154 -2.57 30.54 2.34
N GLY A 155 -3.54 29.86 2.96
CA GLY A 155 -4.97 30.02 2.71
C GLY A 155 -5.51 31.43 2.98
N PHE A 156 -4.81 32.24 3.80
CA PHE A 156 -5.18 33.62 4.08
C PHE A 156 -4.75 34.61 2.98
N VAL A 157 -3.95 34.19 2.00
CA VAL A 157 -3.57 35.04 0.87
C VAL A 157 -4.82 35.32 0.02
N PRO A 158 -5.25 36.58 -0.17
CA PRO A 158 -6.43 36.89 -0.95
C PRO A 158 -6.32 36.33 -2.39
N PHE A 159 -7.43 35.84 -2.93
CA PHE A 159 -7.55 35.19 -4.24
C PHE A 159 -6.80 33.85 -4.38
N VAL A 160 -5.50 33.81 -4.12
CA VAL A 160 -4.66 32.60 -4.27
C VAL A 160 -4.99 31.55 -3.20
N GLY A 161 -5.18 32.00 -1.96
CA GLY A 161 -5.46 31.17 -0.79
C GLY A 161 -6.76 30.36 -0.88
N GLN A 162 -7.75 30.87 -1.62
CA GLN A 162 -9.03 30.19 -1.82
C GLN A 162 -9.10 29.34 -3.10
N THR A 163 -8.12 29.48 -4.00
CA THR A 163 -8.15 28.83 -5.33
C THR A 163 -7.02 27.81 -5.50
N VAL A 164 -5.77 28.28 -5.48
CA VAL A 164 -4.59 27.45 -5.73
C VAL A 164 -4.21 26.60 -4.52
N ILE A 165 -4.33 27.16 -3.32
CA ILE A 165 -3.93 26.47 -2.09
C ILE A 165 -4.76 25.21 -1.80
N PRO A 166 -6.10 25.19 -1.97
CA PRO A 166 -6.88 23.96 -1.84
C PRO A 166 -6.46 22.89 -2.85
N ALA A 167 -6.16 23.27 -4.10
CA ALA A 167 -5.69 22.34 -5.12
C ALA A 167 -4.33 21.72 -4.74
N ILE A 168 -3.39 22.55 -4.26
CA ILE A 168 -2.11 22.05 -3.71
C ILE A 168 -2.37 21.17 -2.48
N GLY A 169 -3.33 21.54 -1.64
CA GLY A 169 -3.75 20.75 -0.47
C GLY A 169 -4.19 19.35 -0.87
N PHE A 170 -5.01 19.19 -1.90
CA PHE A 170 -5.39 17.87 -2.41
C PHE A 170 -4.19 17.09 -2.95
N CYS A 171 -3.26 17.73 -3.64
CA CYS A 171 -2.04 17.06 -4.10
C CYS A 171 -1.13 16.61 -2.95
N VAL A 172 -0.99 17.44 -1.91
CA VAL A 172 -0.19 17.11 -0.72
C VAL A 172 -0.85 16.01 0.09
N SER A 173 -2.16 16.10 0.34
CA SER A 173 -2.94 15.03 0.96
C SER A 173 -2.86 13.75 0.14
N GLY A 174 -2.93 13.84 -1.19
CA GLY A 174 -2.77 12.71 -2.10
C GLY A 174 -1.39 12.07 -1.96
N PHE A 175 -0.32 12.86 -1.90
CA PHE A 175 1.03 12.34 -1.67
C PHE A 175 1.14 11.59 -0.33
N PHE A 176 0.63 12.16 0.77
CA PHE A 176 0.68 11.50 2.08
C PHE A 176 -0.22 10.28 2.16
N LEU A 177 -1.39 10.30 1.51
CA LEU A 177 -2.25 9.12 1.42
C LEU A 177 -1.58 8.01 0.61
N ALA A 178 -0.86 8.35 -0.46
CA ALA A 178 -0.06 7.37 -1.20
C ALA A 178 1.02 6.76 -0.31
N VAL A 179 1.74 7.57 0.49
CA VAL A 179 2.71 7.07 1.49
C VAL A 179 2.04 6.11 2.47
N GLU A 180 0.84 6.43 2.96
CA GLU A 180 0.11 5.61 3.92
C GLU A 180 -0.33 4.27 3.30
N LEU A 181 -0.98 4.30 2.14
CA LEU A 181 -1.48 3.07 1.50
C LEU A 181 -0.34 2.16 1.01
N THR A 182 0.76 2.74 0.52
CA THR A 182 1.94 1.95 0.09
C THR A 182 2.71 1.39 1.27
N SER A 183 2.52 1.93 2.48
CA SER A 183 3.19 1.44 3.69
C SER A 183 2.87 -0.02 3.97
N VAL A 184 1.63 -0.46 3.71
CA VAL A 184 1.18 -1.84 3.92
C VAL A 184 2.05 -2.84 3.15
N ALA A 185 2.37 -2.55 1.88
CA ALA A 185 3.24 -3.40 1.07
C ALA A 185 4.73 -3.23 1.42
N MET A 186 5.15 -2.01 1.75
CA MET A 186 6.56 -1.70 2.06
C MET A 186 7.00 -2.17 3.46
N GLN A 187 6.08 -2.29 4.42
CA GLN A 187 6.35 -2.84 5.76
C GLN A 187 6.78 -4.29 5.68
N ARG A 188 6.18 -5.09 4.79
CA ARG A 188 6.58 -6.49 4.58
C ARG A 188 8.00 -6.64 4.02
N ARG A 189 8.48 -5.64 3.28
CA ARG A 189 9.86 -5.56 2.79
C ARG A 189 10.83 -4.94 3.80
N ASP A 190 10.38 -4.68 5.03
CA ASP A 190 11.13 -4.00 6.09
C ASP A 190 11.72 -2.62 5.70
N VAL A 191 11.10 -1.96 4.73
CA VAL A 191 11.58 -0.66 4.24
C VAL A 191 11.24 0.40 5.30
N PRO A 192 12.21 1.12 5.90
CA PRO A 192 11.93 2.11 6.94
C PRO A 192 11.20 3.33 6.38
N VAL A 193 10.36 4.01 7.18
CA VAL A 193 9.56 5.18 6.73
C VAL A 193 10.37 6.28 6.02
N ARG A 194 11.63 6.48 6.42
CA ARG A 194 12.52 7.47 5.81
C ARG A 194 12.82 7.14 4.35
N GLU A 195 12.99 5.85 4.07
CA GLU A 195 13.25 5.33 2.73
C GLU A 195 11.97 5.31 1.90
N ARG A 196 10.83 4.90 2.47
CA ARG A 196 9.51 5.02 1.81
C ARG A 196 9.25 6.45 1.31
N LEU A 197 9.48 7.43 2.19
CA LEU A 197 9.37 8.85 1.86
C LEU A 197 10.37 9.28 0.78
N ARG A 198 11.60 8.74 0.79
CA ARG A 198 12.62 9.04 -0.22
C ARG A 198 12.21 8.49 -1.59
N LEU A 199 11.76 7.24 -1.66
CA LEU A 199 11.30 6.59 -2.88
C LEU A 199 10.13 7.35 -3.53
N LEU A 200 9.09 7.63 -2.76
CA LEU A 200 7.92 8.38 -3.25
C LEU A 200 8.26 9.83 -3.59
N ARG A 201 9.23 10.45 -2.90
CA ARG A 201 9.75 11.78 -3.27
C ARG A 201 10.61 11.75 -4.53
N GLY A 202 11.24 10.62 -4.87
CA GLY A 202 11.90 10.42 -6.16
C GLY A 202 10.89 10.40 -7.31
N ARG A 203 9.70 9.85 -7.06
CA ARG A 203 8.61 9.73 -8.05
C ARG A 203 7.32 10.46 -7.65
N LYS A 204 7.41 11.75 -7.30
CA LYS A 204 6.27 12.56 -6.83
C LYS A 204 5.09 12.56 -7.81
N GLY A 205 5.37 12.58 -9.11
CA GLY A 205 4.33 12.53 -10.15
C GLY A 205 3.47 11.27 -10.05
N LEU A 206 4.09 10.10 -9.82
CA LEU A 206 3.38 8.84 -9.62
C LEU A 206 2.59 8.86 -8.31
N ALA A 207 3.21 9.28 -7.21
CA ALA A 207 2.57 9.34 -5.89
C ALA A 207 1.35 10.27 -5.86
N VAL A 208 1.48 11.49 -6.37
CA VAL A 208 0.39 12.47 -6.46
C VAL A 208 -0.68 12.00 -7.45
N GLY A 209 -0.28 11.42 -8.59
CA GLY A 209 -1.19 10.89 -9.60
C GLY A 209 -2.03 9.71 -9.10
N PHE A 210 -1.49 8.88 -8.22
CA PHE A 210 -2.20 7.80 -7.55
C PHE A 210 -3.08 8.33 -6.41
N GLY A 211 -2.50 9.10 -5.47
CA GLY A 211 -3.18 9.44 -4.23
C GLY A 211 -4.20 10.58 -4.34
N THR A 212 -4.02 11.54 -5.25
CA THR A 212 -4.99 12.66 -5.39
C THR A 212 -6.37 12.17 -5.81
N PRO A 213 -6.52 11.30 -6.84
CA PRO A 213 -7.82 10.70 -7.16
C PRO A 213 -8.41 9.91 -5.98
N VAL A 214 -7.59 9.17 -5.23
CA VAL A 214 -8.07 8.42 -4.05
C VAL A 214 -8.61 9.36 -3.00
N VAL A 215 -7.88 10.44 -2.65
CA VAL A 215 -8.37 11.47 -1.72
C VAL A 215 -9.71 12.03 -2.18
N LEU A 216 -9.82 12.44 -3.45
CA LEU A 216 -11.05 13.02 -3.99
C LEU A 216 -12.23 12.06 -3.93
N LEU A 217 -12.02 10.77 -4.23
CA LEU A 217 -13.07 9.75 -4.14
C LEU A 217 -13.43 9.42 -2.69
N PHE A 218 -12.48 9.47 -1.76
CA PHE A 218 -12.72 9.26 -0.33
C PHE A 218 -13.53 10.39 0.32
N LEU A 219 -13.63 11.57 -0.31
CA LEU A 219 -14.54 12.62 0.13
C LEU A 219 -16.01 12.24 -0.07
N ILE A 220 -16.30 11.30 -0.97
CA ILE A 220 -17.67 10.84 -1.21
C ILE A 220 -18.00 9.78 -0.16
N PRO A 221 -19.02 9.99 0.70
CA PRO A 221 -19.44 9.01 1.68
C PRO A 221 -19.78 7.66 1.03
N PHE A 222 -19.57 6.56 1.76
CA PHE A 222 -19.71 5.16 1.31
C PHE A 222 -18.75 4.72 0.19
N VAL A 223 -18.42 5.60 -0.77
CA VAL A 223 -17.41 5.33 -1.80
C VAL A 223 -16.07 5.00 -1.17
N ALA A 224 -15.67 5.73 -0.12
CA ALA A 224 -14.43 5.46 0.60
C ALA A 224 -14.33 3.98 1.06
N VAL A 225 -15.40 3.45 1.67
CA VAL A 225 -15.43 2.07 2.20
C VAL A 225 -15.32 1.04 1.07
N VAL A 226 -16.06 1.24 -0.02
CA VAL A 226 -16.07 0.33 -1.17
C VAL A 226 -14.76 0.39 -1.96
N LEU A 227 -14.15 1.57 -2.05
CA LEU A 227 -12.95 1.83 -2.82
C LEU A 227 -11.68 1.41 -2.07
N MET A 228 -11.68 1.40 -0.73
CA MET A 228 -10.50 1.12 0.10
C MET A 228 -9.76 -0.16 -0.28
N PRO A 229 -10.40 -1.34 -0.47
CA PRO A 229 -9.68 -2.55 -0.84
C PRO A 229 -8.93 -2.41 -2.18
N GLY A 230 -9.55 -1.78 -3.18
CA GLY A 230 -8.89 -1.55 -4.46
C GLY A 230 -7.84 -0.43 -4.41
N ALA A 231 -7.95 0.51 -3.48
CA ALA A 231 -6.89 1.49 -3.20
C ALA A 231 -5.66 0.80 -2.59
N VAL A 232 -5.85 -0.10 -1.62
CA VAL A 232 -4.77 -0.94 -1.06
C VAL A 232 -4.13 -1.78 -2.16
N ALA A 233 -4.93 -2.52 -2.96
CA ALA A 233 -4.40 -3.32 -4.07
C ALA A 233 -3.63 -2.46 -5.10
N GLY A 234 -4.15 -1.27 -5.44
CA GLY A 234 -3.47 -0.34 -6.35
C GLY A 234 -2.15 0.17 -5.78
N ALA A 235 -2.09 0.45 -4.47
CA ALA A 235 -0.87 0.85 -3.79
C ALA A 235 0.17 -0.28 -3.77
N THR A 236 -0.26 -1.53 -3.56
CA THR A 236 0.61 -2.70 -3.64
C THR A 236 1.23 -2.84 -5.04
N LEU A 237 0.41 -2.74 -6.10
CA LEU A 237 0.91 -2.78 -7.49
C LEU A 237 1.87 -1.62 -7.80
N LEU A 238 1.62 -0.43 -7.25
CA LEU A 238 2.54 0.71 -7.38
C LEU A 238 3.89 0.42 -6.70
N VAL A 239 3.87 -0.17 -5.50
CA VAL A 239 5.07 -0.54 -4.73
C VAL A 239 5.90 -1.61 -5.44
N ARG A 240 5.25 -2.58 -6.08
CA ARG A 240 5.92 -3.60 -6.89
C ARG A 240 6.71 -2.98 -8.04
N ASP A 241 6.08 -2.13 -8.84
CA ASP A 241 6.74 -1.47 -9.97
C ASP A 241 7.84 -0.50 -9.51
N LEU A 242 7.65 0.21 -8.38
CA LEU A 242 8.68 1.10 -7.83
C LEU A 242 9.95 0.37 -7.38
N MET A 243 9.82 -0.85 -6.85
CA MET A 243 10.97 -1.62 -6.37
C MET A 243 11.67 -2.41 -7.49
N ALA A 244 10.91 -2.89 -8.48
CA ALA A 244 11.49 -3.51 -9.68
C ALA A 244 12.46 -2.55 -10.41
N ASP A 245 12.12 -1.26 -10.44
CA ASP A 245 12.96 -0.22 -11.04
C ASP A 245 14.25 0.10 -10.24
N GLU A 246 14.36 -0.29 -8.96
CA GLU A 246 15.60 -0.11 -8.17
C GLU A 246 16.53 -1.33 -8.26
N GLU A 247 16.00 -2.53 -8.51
CA GLU A 247 16.80 -3.75 -8.66
C GLU A 247 17.51 -3.84 -10.01
N GLU A 248 17.09 -3.07 -11.02
CA GLU A 248 17.76 -3.02 -12.33
C GLU A 248 19.02 -2.12 -12.24
N PRO A 249 20.25 -2.67 -12.28
CA PRO A 249 21.45 -1.88 -12.15
C PRO A 249 21.58 -0.93 -13.35
N PRO A 250 22.12 0.30 -13.18
CA PRO A 250 22.35 1.17 -14.32
C PRO A 250 23.21 0.43 -15.32
N ALA A 251 22.67 0.25 -16.54
CA ALA A 251 23.40 -0.36 -17.64
C ALA A 251 24.78 0.33 -17.73
N PRO A 252 25.89 -0.42 -17.81
CA PRO A 252 27.20 0.20 -17.92
C PRO A 252 27.12 1.12 -19.14
N GLU A 253 27.39 2.41 -18.91
CA GLU A 253 27.55 3.37 -19.99
C GLU A 253 28.46 2.71 -21.01
N ARG A 254 27.90 2.34 -22.17
CA ARG A 254 28.73 2.06 -23.34
C ARG A 254 29.34 3.39 -23.70
N GLY A 255 30.44 3.71 -23.02
CA GLY A 255 31.35 4.77 -23.39
C GLY A 255 31.69 4.56 -24.86
N GLU A 256 31.15 5.46 -25.68
CA GLU A 256 31.54 5.65 -27.06
C GLU A 256 33.07 5.71 -27.13
N GLY A 257 33.60 5.04 -28.15
CA GLY A 257 34.98 4.59 -28.17
C GLY A 257 36.00 5.69 -27.97
N ALA A 258 36.85 5.51 -26.95
CA ALA A 258 38.22 6.00 -26.98
C ALA A 258 39.02 5.17 -28.00
N ALA A 259 38.72 5.34 -29.28
CA ALA A 259 39.61 4.96 -30.35
C ALA A 259 40.85 5.87 -30.26
N ALA A 260 41.98 5.26 -29.93
CA ALA A 260 43.29 5.89 -29.93
C ALA A 260 43.53 6.62 -31.26
N ARG A 261 43.51 7.96 -31.22
CA ARG A 261 44.01 8.80 -32.31
C ARG A 261 45.54 8.73 -32.30
N GLY A 262 46.11 8.00 -33.24
CA GLY A 262 47.52 8.15 -33.61
C GLY A 262 47.78 9.54 -34.23
N PRO A 263 48.97 10.14 -34.05
CA PRO A 263 49.26 11.43 -34.63
C PRO A 263 49.55 11.30 -36.13
N ALA A 264 48.81 12.07 -36.94
CA ALA A 264 49.06 12.24 -38.37
C ALA A 264 50.24 13.20 -38.58
N ALA A 265 51.26 12.77 -39.32
CA ALA A 265 52.29 13.62 -39.91
C ALA A 265 52.26 13.44 -41.43
N GLY A 266 52.11 14.55 -42.15
CA GLY A 266 51.87 14.57 -43.59
C GLY A 266 53.11 14.48 -44.48
N ALA A 267 52.88 14.14 -45.74
CA ALA A 267 53.41 14.83 -46.94
C ALA A 267 52.90 14.10 -48.21
N PRO A 268 52.50 14.82 -49.27
CA PRO A 268 52.06 14.25 -50.54
C PRO A 268 53.21 14.21 -51.58
N TYR A 269 53.27 13.23 -52.49
CA TYR A 269 53.78 13.34 -53.87
C TYR A 269 53.71 11.97 -54.59
N GLY A 270 53.25 11.96 -55.86
CA GLY A 270 53.67 10.98 -56.90
C GLY A 270 52.67 9.92 -57.37
N GLN A 271 52.06 10.13 -58.54
CA GLN A 271 51.35 9.18 -59.42
C GLN A 271 52.35 8.38 -60.31
N PRO A 272 51.97 7.51 -61.29
CA PRO A 272 50.77 6.68 -61.54
C PRO A 272 51.09 5.20 -61.96
N GLY A 273 50.08 4.31 -62.08
CA GLY A 273 50.20 3.07 -62.90
C GLY A 273 49.25 1.91 -62.54
N ALA A 274 48.34 1.55 -63.44
CA ALA A 274 47.32 0.47 -63.34
C ALA A 274 47.87 -0.91 -63.81
N PRO A 275 47.07 -1.97 -64.11
CA PRO A 275 45.76 -2.46 -63.62
C PRO A 275 45.75 -3.99 -63.32
N GLY A 276 44.66 -4.53 -62.77
CA GLY A 276 44.25 -5.92 -63.09
C GLY A 276 43.63 -6.73 -61.94
N GLY A 277 42.53 -7.44 -62.25
CA GLY A 277 42.11 -8.62 -61.47
C GLY A 277 40.61 -8.81 -61.27
N PHE A 278 39.94 -9.40 -62.27
CA PHE A 278 38.60 -9.99 -62.21
C PHE A 278 38.49 -11.14 -61.19
N GLY A 279 37.29 -11.35 -60.61
CA GLY A 279 36.77 -12.70 -60.33
C GLY A 279 36.08 -12.93 -58.97
N PRO A 280 35.11 -13.88 -58.87
CA PRO A 280 33.85 -13.66 -58.15
C PRO A 280 33.62 -14.53 -56.89
N ALA A 281 32.50 -14.25 -56.19
CA ALA A 281 31.95 -15.02 -55.08
C ALA A 281 31.33 -16.37 -55.49
N PRO A 282 31.29 -17.34 -54.55
CA PRO A 282 30.07 -18.15 -54.29
C PRO A 282 29.85 -18.35 -52.77
N ALA A 283 28.64 -18.17 -52.21
CA ALA A 283 27.45 -19.03 -52.21
C ALA A 283 27.58 -20.34 -51.40
N GLY A 284 26.62 -20.58 -50.50
CA GLY A 284 26.23 -21.94 -50.10
C GLY A 284 26.07 -22.20 -48.59
N PHE A 285 24.83 -22.08 -48.09
CA PHE A 285 24.38 -22.80 -46.89
C PHE A 285 24.34 -24.32 -47.16
N PRO A 286 24.41 -25.14 -46.11
CA PRO A 286 23.35 -26.14 -45.96
C PRO A 286 22.72 -26.16 -44.56
N ALA A 287 21.43 -26.47 -44.55
CA ALA A 287 20.63 -26.79 -43.39
C ALA A 287 20.90 -28.24 -42.92
N ASN A 288 20.88 -28.50 -41.61
CA ASN A 288 20.42 -29.81 -41.15
C ASN A 288 19.88 -29.84 -39.70
N GLN A 289 18.59 -30.17 -39.63
CA GLN A 289 17.89 -31.09 -38.73
C GLN A 289 18.04 -30.97 -37.19
N GLY A 290 16.89 -30.75 -36.57
CA GLY A 290 16.72 -30.76 -35.12
C GLY A 290 16.66 -32.14 -34.49
N GLN A 291 16.92 -32.14 -33.18
CA GLN A 291 16.40 -33.11 -32.24
C GLN A 291 15.92 -32.36 -30.97
N PRO A 292 14.78 -32.77 -30.38
CA PRO A 292 14.22 -32.13 -29.19
C PRO A 292 14.94 -32.57 -27.91
N GLN A 293 15.40 -31.61 -27.10
CA GLN A 293 15.94 -31.88 -25.77
C GLN A 293 14.79 -32.03 -24.75
N ALA A 294 14.69 -33.22 -24.14
CA ALA A 294 13.85 -33.49 -22.98
C ALA A 294 14.58 -33.11 -21.66
N PRO A 295 13.87 -32.83 -20.56
CA PRO A 295 14.45 -32.21 -19.36
C PRO A 295 15.29 -33.20 -18.54
N GLN A 296 16.48 -32.77 -18.12
CA GLN A 296 17.37 -33.54 -17.23
C GLN A 296 16.79 -33.59 -15.81
N GLY A 297 16.63 -34.81 -15.28
CA GLY A 297 16.24 -35.08 -13.89
C GLY A 297 17.41 -34.94 -12.92
N TYR A 298 17.14 -34.40 -11.74
CA TYR A 298 18.08 -34.29 -10.62
C TYR A 298 18.29 -35.65 -9.92
N PRO A 299 19.52 -36.03 -9.53
CA PRO A 299 19.78 -37.25 -8.78
C PRO A 299 19.64 -37.04 -7.25
N TYR A 300 18.90 -37.94 -6.60
CA TYR A 300 18.94 -38.17 -5.14
C TYR A 300 20.23 -38.89 -4.73
N PRO A 301 20.82 -38.60 -3.55
CA PRO A 301 21.78 -39.50 -2.93
C PRO A 301 21.08 -40.49 -1.99
N GLN A 302 21.22 -41.78 -2.30
CA GLN A 302 21.05 -42.89 -1.35
C GLN A 302 22.38 -43.14 -0.61
N SER A 303 22.30 -43.32 0.70
CA SER A 303 23.29 -44.06 1.49
C SER A 303 22.58 -44.76 2.66
N GLY A 304 22.47 -46.10 2.60
CA GLY A 304 22.08 -46.96 3.72
C GLY A 304 23.30 -47.44 4.53
N PRO A 305 23.28 -48.60 5.20
CA PRO A 305 22.20 -49.26 5.94
C PRO A 305 22.59 -49.53 7.43
N GLY A 306 21.60 -49.74 8.30
CA GLY A 306 21.85 -50.13 9.70
C GLY A 306 20.58 -50.62 10.40
N SER A 307 20.44 -51.94 10.46
CA SER A 307 19.42 -52.75 11.13
C SER A 307 19.24 -52.46 12.62
N SER A 308 18.00 -52.40 13.11
CA SER A 308 17.46 -53.36 14.11
C SER A 308 16.06 -53.00 14.58
N ALA A 309 15.24 -54.05 14.69
CA ALA A 309 13.86 -54.06 15.14
C ALA A 309 13.71 -53.72 16.63
N ALA A 310 12.64 -53.00 16.99
CA ALA A 310 11.94 -53.16 18.27
C ALA A 310 10.51 -52.58 18.19
N ARG A 311 9.54 -53.42 18.54
CA ARG A 311 8.11 -53.10 18.73
C ARG A 311 7.90 -52.01 19.81
N PRO A 312 6.84 -51.20 19.75
CA PRO A 312 6.26 -50.61 20.95
C PRO A 312 5.15 -51.52 21.55
N PRO A 313 5.00 -51.61 22.87
CA PRO A 313 3.84 -52.23 23.51
C PRO A 313 2.69 -51.23 23.68
N ALA A 314 1.50 -51.78 23.90
CA ALA A 314 0.25 -51.11 24.21
C ALA A 314 0.16 -50.64 25.68
N GLY A 315 -0.73 -49.67 25.95
CA GLY A 315 -1.18 -49.19 27.27
C GLY A 315 -0.31 -48.04 27.79
N TRP A 316 -0.82 -46.86 28.15
CA TRP A 316 -2.05 -46.49 28.86
C TRP A 316 -2.63 -45.18 28.34
#